data_AF-A0AAW8KPA6-F1
#
_entry.id   AF-A0AAW8KPA6-F1
#
_cell.length_a   1.000
_cell.length_b   1.000
_cell.length_c   1.000
_cell.angle_alpha   90.00
_cell.angle_beta   90.00
_cell.angle_gamma   90.00
#
_symmetry.space_group_name_H-M   'P 1'
#
loop_
_entity.id
_entity.type
_entity.pdbx_description
1 polymer ?
#
loop_
_entity_poly.entity_id
_entity_poly.type
_entity_poly.pdbx_seq_one_letter_code
_entity_poly.pdbx_strand_id
1 'polypeptide(L)' 'TAVQFFESLYACRSSQCRKLHNIAGSVVIFDEAQMLPIPYLRPCVWAVSQVTARYNVSAVLCTATQPALEPVFREFLP' A
#
# COMPACT_ATOMS: atom_id res chain seq x y z
N THR A 1 0.87 11.39 2.45
CA THR A 1 -0.31 10.69 3.04
C THR A 1 -0.58 9.41 2.26
N ALA A 2 -1.43 8.50 2.76
CA ALA A 2 -1.77 7.26 2.05
C ALA A 2 -2.25 7.51 0.60
N VAL A 3 -2.99 8.61 0.37
CA VAL A 3 -3.40 9.07 -0.96
C VAL A 3 -2.18 9.29 -1.87
N GLN A 4 -1.19 10.08 -1.44
CA GLN A 4 0.02 10.35 -2.23
C GLN A 4 0.85 9.08 -2.49
N PHE A 5 0.84 8.13 -1.55
CA PHE A 5 1.48 6.83 -1.73
C PHE A 5 0.81 6.07 -2.89
N PHE A 6 -0.51 5.90 -2.84
CA PHE A 6 -1.26 5.22 -3.90
C PHE A 6 -1.22 5.98 -5.22
N GLU A 7 -1.23 7.31 -5.21
CA GLU A 7 -1.00 8.12 -6.41
C GLU A 7 0.37 7.83 -7.04
N SER A 8 1.41 7.63 -6.23
CA SER A 8 2.75 7.31 -6.78
C SER A 8 2.79 5.93 -7.46
N LEU A 9 1.93 4.99 -7.03
CA LEU A 9 1.82 3.64 -7.60
C LEU A 9 0.86 3.56 -8.79
N TYR A 10 -0.24 4.32 -8.76
CA TYR A 10 -1.29 4.31 -9.78
C TYR A 10 -1.24 5.48 -10.77
N ALA A 11 -0.28 6.39 -10.63
CA ALA A 11 -0.09 7.48 -11.58
C ALA A 11 0.35 6.99 -12.96
N CYS A 12 -0.07 7.72 -14.00
CA CYS A 12 0.38 7.55 -15.38
C CYS A 12 1.36 8.65 -15.83
N ARG A 13 1.76 9.56 -14.92
CA ARG A 13 2.70 10.66 -15.22
C ARG A 13 4.07 10.38 -14.65
N SER A 14 5.10 10.51 -15.48
CA SER A 14 6.49 10.26 -15.10
C SER A 14 6.95 11.02 -13.85
N SER A 15 6.44 12.24 -13.62
CA SER A 15 6.77 13.04 -12.44
C SER A 15 6.33 12.43 -11.12
N GLN A 16 5.17 11.76 -11.09
CA GLN A 16 4.64 11.09 -9.91
C GLN A 16 5.32 9.73 -9.73
N CYS A 17 5.51 8.97 -10.82
CA CYS A 17 6.19 7.67 -10.79
C CYS A 17 7.65 7.78 -10.35
N ARG A 18 8.33 8.90 -10.61
CA ARG A 18 9.69 9.11 -10.10
C ARG A 18 9.79 8.97 -8.58
N LYS A 19 8.71 9.06 -7.80
CA LYS A 19 8.77 8.84 -6.34
C LYS A 19 8.89 7.37 -5.93
N LEU A 20 8.65 6.41 -6.83
CA LEU A 20 8.74 4.97 -6.54
C LEU A 20 10.11 4.54 -6.02
N HIS A 21 11.20 5.16 -6.47
CA HIS A 21 12.54 4.81 -5.96
C HIS A 21 12.71 5.09 -4.47
N ASN A 22 11.97 6.06 -3.92
CA ASN A 22 11.96 6.34 -2.47
C ASN A 22 11.14 5.32 -1.68
N ILE A 23 10.25 4.58 -2.35
CA ILE A 23 9.42 3.55 -1.72
C ILE A 23 10.20 2.23 -1.64
N ALA A 24 10.99 1.88 -2.66
CA ALA A 24 11.75 0.64 -2.68
C ALA A 24 12.71 0.53 -1.48
N GLY A 25 12.74 -0.63 -0.82
CA GLY A 25 13.57 -0.89 0.36
C GLY A 25 13.19 -0.11 1.62
N SER A 26 12.08 0.63 1.60
CA SER A 26 11.64 1.45 2.74
C SER A 26 10.69 0.69 3.68
N VAL A 27 10.48 1.27 4.86
CA VAL A 27 9.40 0.87 5.77
C VAL A 27 8.25 1.87 5.59
N VAL A 28 7.07 1.39 5.20
CA VAL A 28 5.87 2.19 5.00
C VAL A 28 4.90 1.95 6.14
N ILE A 29 4.58 3.01 6.89
CA ILE A 29 3.63 2.95 8.00
C ILE A 29 2.30 3.53 7.54
N PHE A 30 1.27 2.70 7.54
CA PHE A 30 -0.12 3.09 7.32
C PHE A 30 -0.77 3.30 8.68
N ASP A 31 -0.81 4.55 9.11
CA ASP A 31 -1.58 4.95 10.27
C ASP A 31 -3.07 5.07 9.92
N GLU A 32 -3.93 4.74 10.88
CA GLU A 32 -5.37 4.63 10.71
C GLU A 32 -5.78 3.76 9.51
N ALA A 33 -5.27 2.53 9.42
CA ALA A 33 -5.51 1.65 8.27
C ALA A 33 -7.01 1.37 7.98
N GLN A 34 -7.90 1.58 8.96
CA GLN A 34 -9.35 1.52 8.78
C GLN A 34 -9.92 2.67 7.92
N MET A 35 -9.13 3.72 7.68
CA MET A 35 -9.47 4.85 6.80
C MET A 35 -9.21 4.56 5.31
N LEU A 36 -8.71 3.37 4.97
CA LEU A 36 -8.60 2.96 3.57
C LEU A 36 -10.00 2.95 2.92
N PRO A 37 -10.15 3.54 1.72
CA PRO A 37 -11.45 3.66 1.08
C PRO A 37 -12.00 2.29 0.70
N ILE A 38 -13.14 1.90 1.27
CA ILE A 38 -13.81 0.61 1.03
C ILE A 38 -14.01 0.31 -0.47
N PRO A 39 -14.45 1.26 -1.33
CA PRO A 39 -14.60 0.99 -2.76
C PRO A 39 -13.29 0.61 -3.48
N TYR A 40 -12.14 1.00 -2.92
CA TYR A 40 -10.81 0.77 -3.49
C TYR A 40 -9.92 -0.08 -2.59
N LEU A 41 -10.52 -0.82 -1.65
CA LEU A 41 -9.76 -1.60 -0.68
C LEU A 41 -8.91 -2.68 -1.33
N ARG A 42 -9.48 -3.44 -2.28
CA ARG A 42 -8.77 -4.48 -3.03
C ARG A 42 -7.56 -3.94 -3.80
N PRO A 43 -7.67 -2.89 -4.64
CA PRO A 43 -6.49 -2.32 -5.29
C PRO A 43 -5.49 -1.72 -4.30
N CYS A 44 -5.91 -1.14 -3.17
CA CYS A 44 -4.98 -0.68 -2.14
C CYS A 44 -4.15 -1.85 -1.56
N VAL A 45 -4.82 -2.93 -1.13
CA VAL A 45 -4.15 -4.12 -0.57
C VAL A 45 -3.28 -4.80 -1.61
N TRP A 46 -3.74 -4.91 -2.86
CA TRP A 46 -2.95 -5.43 -3.97
C TRP A 46 -1.67 -4.61 -4.17
N ALA A 47 -1.76 -3.28 -4.22
CA ALA A 47 -0.58 -2.44 -4.38
C ALA A 47 0.44 -2.63 -3.24
N VAL A 48 -0.04 -2.68 -1.99
CA VAL A 48 0.81 -2.93 -0.81
C VAL A 48 1.47 -4.31 -0.90
N SER A 49 0.73 -5.34 -1.32
CA SER A 49 1.28 -6.69 -1.49
C SER A 49 2.39 -6.73 -2.55
N GLN A 50 2.21 -6.03 -3.68
CA GLN A 50 3.20 -6.01 -4.76
C GLN A 50 4.48 -5.29 -4.35
N VAL A 51 4.38 -4.15 -3.65
CA VAL A 51 5.58 -3.45 -3.17
C VAL A 51 6.32 -4.26 -2.11
N THR A 52 5.58 -4.96 -1.24
CA THR A 52 6.17 -5.82 -0.22
C THR A 52 6.90 -7.00 -0.86
N ALA A 53 6.26 -7.69 -1.80
CA ALA A 53 6.80 -8.88 -2.43
C ALA A 53 7.94 -8.61 -3.45
N ARG A 54 7.91 -7.47 -4.16
CA ARG A 54 8.82 -7.21 -5.29
C ARG A 54 9.82 -6.08 -5.07
N TYR A 55 9.56 -5.17 -4.14
CA TYR A 55 10.35 -3.95 -3.94
C TYR A 55 11.03 -3.91 -2.57
N ASN A 56 11.02 -5.05 -1.85
CA ASN A 56 11.60 -5.22 -0.52
C ASN A 56 11.09 -4.16 0.49
N VAL A 57 9.80 -3.82 0.38
CA VAL A 57 9.15 -2.87 1.28
C VAL A 57 8.60 -3.61 2.48
N SER A 58 8.77 -3.04 3.67
CA SER A 58 8.07 -3.52 4.87
C SER A 58 6.87 -2.62 5.15
N ALA A 59 5.66 -3.17 5.11
CA ALA A 59 4.44 -2.42 5.41
C ALA A 59 3.96 -2.70 6.85
N VAL A 60 3.73 -1.65 7.62
CA VAL A 60 3.16 -1.72 8.99
C VAL A 60 1.80 -1.04 8.98
N LEU A 61 0.75 -1.76 9.38
CA LEU A 61 -0.62 -1.24 9.45
C LEU A 61 -0.98 -0.99 10.92
N CYS A 62 -1.13 0.29 11.28
CA CYS A 62 -1.55 0.72 12.61
C CYS A 62 -3.03 1.13 12.55
N THR A 63 -3.83 0.67 13.50
CA THR A 63 -5.28 0.91 13.49
C THR A 63 -5.89 0.68 14.87
N ALA A 64 -6.86 1.52 15.25
CA ALA A 64 -7.66 1.32 16.45
C ALA A 64 -8.66 0.17 16.32
N THR A 65 -9.12 -0.13 15.10
CA THR A 65 -10.10 -1.17 14.81
C THR A 65 -9.56 -2.05 13.69
N GLN A 66 -8.93 -3.18 14.05
CA GLN A 66 -8.26 -4.05 13.08
C GLN A 66 -9.23 -4.48 11.94
N PRO A 67 -9.03 -3.97 10.71
CA PRO A 67 -9.86 -4.37 9.59
C PRO A 67 -9.50 -5.80 9.18
N ALA A 68 -10.49 -6.57 8.72
CA ALA A 68 -10.30 -7.93 8.22
C ALA A 68 -9.62 -7.94 6.84
N LEU A 69 -8.40 -7.39 6.75
CA LEU A 69 -7.60 -7.34 5.52
C LEU A 69 -6.82 -8.63 5.27
N GLU A 70 -6.64 -9.45 6.30
CA GLU A 70 -5.80 -10.64 6.22
C GLU A 70 -6.23 -11.64 5.13
N PRO A 71 -7.52 -11.94 4.92
CA PRO A 71 -7.94 -12.78 3.79
C PRO A 71 -7.54 -12.21 2.43
N VAL A 72 -7.56 -10.87 2.29
CA VAL A 72 -7.21 -10.18 1.03
C VAL A 72 -5.68 -10.16 0.85
N PHE A 73 -4.92 -9.99 1.93
CA PHE A 73 -3.46 -10.11 1.87
C PHE A 73 -3.01 -11.52 1.49
N ARG A 74 -3.65 -12.57 2.04
CA ARG A 74 -3.36 -13.97 1.67
C ARG A 74 -3.69 -14.29 0.20
N GLU A 75 -4.59 -13.54 -0.42
CA GLU A 75 -4.89 -13.69 -1.85
C GLU A 75 -3.77 -13.14 -2.74
N PHE A 76 -3.09 -12.07 -2.31
CA PHE A 76 -2.15 -11.32 -3.15
C PHE A 76 -0.67 -11.44 -2.77
N LEU A 77 -0.36 -11.82 -1.53
CA LEU A 77 0.99 -12.17 -1.11
C LEU A 77 1.28 -13.62 -1.56
N PRO A 78 2.49 -13.90 -2.07
CA PRO A 78 2.91 -15.25 -2.44
C PRO A 78 3.02 -16.19 -1.24
#